data_AF-A0A8T4SS82-F1
#
_entry.id   AF-A0A8T4SS82-F1
#
_cell.length_a   1.000
_cell.length_b   1.000
_cell.length_c   1.000
_cell.angle_alpha   90.00
_cell.angle_beta   90.00
_cell.angle_gamma   90.00
#
_symmetry.space_group_name_H-M   'P 1'
#
loop_
_entity.id
_entity.type
_entity.pdbx_description
1 polymer ?
#
loop_
_entity_poly.entity_id
_entity_poly.type
_entity_poly.pdbx_seq_one_letter_code
_entity_poly.pdbx_strand_id
1 'polypeptide(L)'
;MIFFVQGCSQSEIGKKLRGDLTAPQFAVRAPRFIVGCEDSDGGINLTEFGYVNCTYSDHYSRTFAIDLCSLNNESEIQEAYVENNGITWRHSYFDCPDGYVCYVVGNQYTNGARCMPEDQVEFECDDSDNGIDYYHFGIVETPENTHSDSCRPLWPDGEDEFELIEYYCIGNFLMSVYYECPNGCRNGRCIR
;
A
#
# COMPACT_ATOMS: atom_id res chain seq x y z
N MET A 1 30.91 -23.98 -27.38
CA MET A 1 29.54 -24.51 -27.36
C MET A 1 28.59 -23.33 -27.55
N ILE A 2 28.02 -23.20 -28.75
CA ILE A 2 26.99 -22.23 -29.07
C ILE A 2 25.90 -23.04 -29.75
N PHE A 3 24.73 -23.15 -29.13
CA PHE A 3 23.54 -23.71 -29.77
C PHE A 3 22.52 -22.58 -29.94
N PHE A 4 22.32 -22.19 -31.20
CA PHE A 4 21.18 -21.41 -31.65
C PHE A 4 19.93 -22.28 -31.57
N VAL A 5 18.87 -21.79 -30.94
CA VAL A 5 17.53 -22.40 -31.06
C VAL A 5 16.78 -21.60 -32.13
N GLN A 6 16.60 -22.24 -33.28
CA GLN A 6 15.75 -21.76 -34.37
C GLN A 6 14.28 -21.80 -33.95
N GLY A 7 13.54 -20.76 -34.34
CA GLY A 7 12.12 -20.58 -34.03
C GLY A 7 11.20 -21.60 -34.71
N CYS A 8 10.08 -21.89 -34.04
CA CYS A 8 8.98 -22.65 -34.64
C CYS A 8 8.11 -21.73 -35.51
N SER A 9 8.03 -22.08 -36.80
CA SER A 9 7.08 -21.53 -37.79
C SER A 9 5.64 -21.96 -37.46
N GLN A 10 4.67 -21.05 -37.67
CA GLN A 10 3.24 -21.24 -37.40
C GLN A 10 2.50 -22.27 -38.31
N SER A 11 3.19 -23.12 -39.09
CA SER A 11 2.52 -23.97 -40.08
C SER A 11 2.27 -25.44 -39.67
N GLU A 12 2.70 -25.90 -38.49
CA GLU A 12 2.58 -27.34 -38.13
C GLU A 12 1.44 -27.70 -37.16
N ILE A 13 0.69 -26.73 -36.62
CA ILE A 13 -0.39 -27.01 -35.66
C ILE A 13 -1.69 -27.51 -36.38
N GLY A 14 -1.75 -27.40 -37.73
CA GLY A 14 -2.98 -27.59 -38.48
C GLY A 14 -3.32 -29.00 -38.99
N LYS A 15 -2.54 -30.06 -38.72
CA LYS A 15 -2.73 -31.35 -39.45
C LYS A 15 -2.73 -32.65 -38.64
N LYS A 16 -3.04 -32.63 -37.33
CA LYS A 16 -3.19 -33.89 -36.57
C LYS A 16 -4.39 -33.94 -35.62
N LEU A 17 -5.54 -33.44 -36.06
CA LEU A 17 -6.82 -33.66 -35.39
C LEU A 17 -7.84 -34.27 -36.36
N ARG A 18 -7.65 -35.55 -36.70
CA ARG A 18 -8.74 -36.47 -37.04
C ARG A 18 -8.54 -37.71 -36.19
N GLY A 19 -9.23 -37.77 -35.05
CA GLY A 19 -9.18 -38.90 -34.14
C GLY A 19 -9.74 -38.52 -32.77
N ASP A 20 -10.86 -39.14 -32.43
CA ASP A 20 -11.54 -39.22 -31.13
C ASP A 20 -12.16 -37.97 -30.49
N LEU A 21 -13.48 -37.91 -30.63
CA LEU A 21 -14.43 -37.11 -29.86
C LEU A 21 -14.74 -37.78 -28.51
N THR A 22 -13.81 -37.80 -27.55
CA THR A 22 -14.13 -38.12 -26.14
C THR A 22 -13.03 -37.63 -25.17
N ALA A 23 -12.89 -36.32 -25.00
CA ALA A 23 -12.29 -35.75 -23.81
C ALA A 23 -13.11 -34.52 -23.39
N PRO A 24 -13.46 -34.33 -22.10
CA PRO A 24 -14.02 -33.07 -21.66
C PRO A 24 -12.97 -32.00 -21.95
N GLN A 25 -13.34 -31.06 -22.81
CA GLN A 25 -12.52 -29.92 -23.16
C GLN A 25 -12.39 -29.06 -21.89
N PHE A 26 -11.40 -29.37 -21.06
CA PHE A 26 -10.97 -28.45 -20.02
C PHE A 26 -10.46 -27.23 -20.77
N ALA A 27 -11.31 -26.21 -20.85
CA ALA A 27 -10.92 -24.91 -21.37
C ALA A 27 -9.77 -24.41 -20.50
N VAL A 28 -8.55 -24.54 -21.00
CA VAL A 28 -7.38 -23.94 -20.37
C VAL A 28 -7.61 -22.44 -20.48
N ARG A 29 -8.07 -21.83 -19.38
CA ARG A 29 -8.28 -20.38 -19.31
C ARG A 29 -6.91 -19.75 -19.56
N ALA A 30 -6.81 -18.89 -20.57
CA ALA A 30 -5.56 -18.20 -20.85
C ALA A 30 -5.09 -17.47 -19.58
N PRO A 31 -3.78 -17.49 -19.27
CA PRO A 31 -3.26 -16.80 -18.10
C PRO A 31 -3.55 -15.31 -18.22
N ARG A 32 -3.96 -14.70 -17.11
CA ARG A 32 -4.23 -13.27 -17.03
C ARG A 32 -2.93 -12.52 -16.78
N PHE A 33 -2.59 -11.56 -17.62
CA PHE A 33 -1.36 -10.77 -17.51
C PHE A 33 -1.65 -9.29 -17.75
N ILE A 34 -0.75 -8.43 -17.26
CA ILE A 34 -0.84 -6.97 -17.42
C ILE A 34 -0.50 -6.62 -18.88
N VAL A 35 -1.35 -5.82 -19.52
CA VAL A 35 -1.15 -5.32 -20.89
C VAL A 35 -0.77 -3.84 -20.94
N GLY A 36 -1.02 -3.10 -19.87
CA GLY A 36 -0.62 -1.71 -19.74
C GLY A 36 -0.88 -1.19 -18.34
N CYS A 37 -0.13 -0.18 -17.94
CA CYS A 37 -0.23 0.60 -16.73
C CYS A 37 -0.18 2.07 -17.10
N GLU A 38 -0.99 2.86 -16.42
CA GLU A 38 -1.07 4.30 -16.57
C GLU A 38 -0.88 4.93 -15.20
N ASP A 39 -0.17 6.05 -15.23
CA ASP A 39 0.14 6.87 -14.09
C ASP A 39 -0.76 8.11 -14.10
N SER A 40 -1.44 8.39 -13.00
CA SER A 40 -2.47 9.45 -13.02
C SER A 40 -1.92 10.86 -13.00
N ASP A 41 -0.69 11.04 -12.53
CA ASP A 41 0.00 12.33 -12.35
C ASP A 41 1.20 12.53 -13.31
N GLY A 42 1.44 11.54 -14.18
CA GLY A 42 2.42 11.63 -15.27
C GLY A 42 3.81 11.08 -14.95
N GLY A 43 3.98 10.24 -13.94
CA GLY A 43 5.25 9.57 -13.67
C GLY A 43 5.70 9.83 -12.24
N ILE A 44 6.96 10.25 -12.08
CA ILE A 44 7.42 10.74 -10.78
C ILE A 44 6.98 12.20 -10.65
N ASN A 45 5.89 12.46 -9.92
CA ASN A 45 5.31 13.75 -9.60
C ASN A 45 4.88 13.85 -8.11
N LEU A 46 5.86 14.22 -7.28
CA LEU A 46 5.69 14.29 -5.83
C LEU A 46 4.68 15.34 -5.33
N THR A 47 4.11 16.19 -6.18
CA THR A 47 3.30 17.36 -5.75
C THR A 47 1.84 17.30 -6.17
N GLU A 48 1.46 16.29 -6.94
CA GLU A 48 0.07 15.99 -7.27
C GLU A 48 -0.32 14.67 -6.63
N PHE A 49 -1.61 14.43 -6.44
CA PHE A 49 -2.04 13.12 -5.95
C PHE A 49 -1.98 12.12 -7.10
N GLY A 50 -1.19 11.07 -6.95
CA GLY A 50 -0.97 10.05 -7.95
C GLY A 50 -1.44 8.66 -7.55
N TYR A 51 -1.77 7.88 -8.57
CA TYR A 51 -2.00 6.45 -8.49
C TYR A 51 -1.71 5.77 -9.82
N VAL A 52 -1.32 4.50 -9.72
CA VAL A 52 -1.08 3.64 -10.87
C VAL A 52 -2.26 2.70 -11.09
N ASN A 53 -2.83 2.76 -12.29
CA ASN A 53 -3.88 1.86 -12.74
C ASN A 53 -3.35 0.95 -13.84
N CYS A 54 -3.46 -0.37 -13.67
CA CYS A 54 -3.05 -1.31 -14.72
C CYS A 54 -4.23 -2.12 -15.26
N THR A 55 -4.21 -2.29 -16.58
CA THR A 55 -5.17 -3.05 -17.37
C THR A 55 -4.62 -4.43 -17.68
N TYR A 56 -5.48 -5.44 -17.57
CA TYR A 56 -5.16 -6.83 -17.86
C TYR A 56 -5.62 -7.25 -19.27
N SER A 57 -5.13 -8.41 -19.71
CA SER A 57 -5.47 -9.03 -20.99
C SER A 57 -6.96 -9.36 -21.18
N ASP A 58 -7.76 -9.32 -20.10
CA ASP A 58 -9.22 -9.46 -20.13
C ASP A 58 -9.96 -8.10 -20.09
N HIS A 59 -9.25 -7.00 -20.36
CA HIS A 59 -9.76 -5.61 -20.37
C HIS A 59 -10.31 -5.09 -19.04
N TYR A 60 -10.01 -5.77 -17.94
CA TYR A 60 -10.29 -5.25 -16.62
C TYR A 60 -9.10 -4.44 -16.11
N SER A 61 -9.39 -3.30 -15.48
CA SER A 61 -8.41 -2.41 -14.88
C SER A 61 -8.61 -2.34 -13.37
N ARG A 62 -7.52 -2.14 -12.63
CA ARG A 62 -7.53 -1.88 -11.19
C ARG A 62 -6.39 -0.97 -10.79
N THR A 63 -6.59 -0.21 -9.74
CA THR A 63 -5.50 0.49 -9.03
C THR A 63 -4.57 -0.55 -8.41
N PHE A 64 -3.27 -0.38 -8.63
CA PHE A 64 -2.22 -1.25 -8.09
C PHE A 64 -1.44 -0.58 -6.98
N ALA A 65 -1.20 0.70 -7.15
CA ALA A 65 -0.44 1.52 -6.24
C ALA A 65 -1.01 2.93 -6.25
N ILE A 66 -0.79 3.63 -5.15
CA ILE A 66 -1.20 5.01 -4.89
C ILE A 66 0.02 5.63 -4.20
N ASP A 67 0.25 6.93 -4.37
CA ASP A 67 1.30 7.60 -3.61
C ASP A 67 0.95 7.59 -2.13
N LEU A 68 1.95 7.37 -1.29
CA LEU A 68 1.77 7.25 0.15
C LEU A 68 2.82 8.06 0.89
N CYS A 69 2.47 8.62 2.04
CA CYS A 69 3.49 9.15 2.94
C CYS A 69 4.28 8.02 3.59
N SER A 70 5.56 8.26 3.85
CA SER A 70 6.38 7.34 4.62
C SER A 70 5.89 7.27 6.06
N LEU A 71 5.78 6.06 6.62
CA LEU A 71 5.37 5.87 8.00
C LEU A 71 6.46 6.26 9.01
N ASN A 72 7.70 6.50 8.54
CA ASN A 72 8.86 6.75 9.38
C ASN A 72 9.43 8.17 9.24
N ASN A 73 8.96 8.94 8.25
CA ASN A 73 9.47 10.28 7.95
C ASN A 73 8.36 11.14 7.30
N GLU A 74 7.92 12.18 8.01
CA GLU A 74 6.83 13.08 7.58
C GLU A 74 7.16 13.92 6.34
N SER A 75 8.44 14.06 6.00
CA SER A 75 8.91 14.75 4.79
C SER A 75 9.27 13.79 3.67
N GLU A 76 8.94 12.50 3.77
CA GLU A 76 9.24 11.50 2.73
C GLU A 76 7.95 10.95 2.12
N ILE A 77 7.90 10.91 0.79
CA ILE A 77 6.80 10.34 0.01
C ILE A 77 7.26 9.07 -0.70
N GLN A 78 6.46 8.03 -0.62
CA GLN A 78 6.53 6.86 -1.49
C GLN A 78 5.70 7.14 -2.74
N GLU A 79 6.39 7.49 -3.81
CA GLU A 79 5.79 7.74 -5.11
C GLU A 79 5.53 6.41 -5.83
N ALA A 80 4.33 6.22 -6.35
CA ALA A 80 3.95 5.10 -7.19
C ALA A 80 3.88 5.54 -8.65
N TYR A 81 4.75 4.97 -9.50
CA TYR A 81 4.86 5.44 -10.88
C TYR A 81 5.07 4.34 -11.92
N VAL A 82 4.93 4.69 -13.20
CA VAL A 82 5.06 3.75 -14.33
C VAL A 82 6.33 3.95 -15.16
N GLU A 83 7.03 2.83 -15.42
CA GLU A 83 8.22 2.73 -16.28
C GLU A 83 8.00 1.74 -17.45
N ASN A 84 9.04 1.56 -18.28
CA ASN A 84 9.08 0.61 -19.40
C ASN A 84 7.91 0.79 -20.38
N ASN A 85 7.66 2.03 -20.80
CA ASN A 85 6.60 2.40 -21.74
C ASN A 85 5.20 1.94 -21.31
N GLY A 86 4.87 2.09 -20.03
CA GLY A 86 3.52 1.80 -19.56
C GLY A 86 3.29 0.33 -19.22
N ILE A 87 4.32 -0.45 -18.90
CA ILE A 87 4.15 -1.90 -18.61
C ILE A 87 4.48 -2.22 -17.16
N THR A 88 5.48 -1.54 -16.60
CA THR A 88 6.01 -1.87 -15.29
C THR A 88 5.71 -0.74 -14.33
N TRP A 89 4.93 -1.00 -13.29
CA TRP A 89 4.78 -0.06 -12.20
C TRP A 89 5.86 -0.28 -11.14
N ARG A 90 6.19 0.79 -10.42
CA ARG A 90 7.21 0.88 -9.39
C ARG A 90 6.69 1.74 -8.24
N HIS A 91 7.38 1.65 -7.11
CA HIS A 91 7.30 2.66 -6.09
C HIS A 91 8.70 2.93 -5.53
N SER A 92 8.99 4.18 -5.21
CA SER A 92 10.27 4.62 -4.66
C SER A 92 10.04 5.72 -3.63
N TYR A 93 10.95 5.82 -2.66
CA TYR A 93 10.90 6.87 -1.64
C TYR A 93 11.68 8.10 -2.11
N PHE A 94 11.10 9.27 -1.89
CA PHE A 94 11.68 10.57 -2.21
C PHE A 94 11.45 11.54 -1.06
N ASP A 95 12.45 12.37 -0.78
CA ASP A 95 12.28 13.52 0.11
C ASP A 95 11.41 14.57 -0.59
N CYS A 96 10.44 15.12 0.14
CA CYS A 96 9.70 16.30 -0.29
C CYS A 96 10.65 17.50 -0.44
N PRO A 97 10.31 18.47 -1.33
CA PRO A 97 11.08 19.71 -1.46
C PRO A 97 11.25 20.45 -0.12
N ASP A 98 12.32 21.25 0.01
CA ASP A 98 12.54 22.05 1.22
C ASP A 98 11.31 22.92 1.57
N GLY A 99 10.82 22.80 2.81
CA GLY A 99 9.62 23.49 3.30
C GLY A 99 8.29 22.84 2.90
N TYR A 100 8.34 21.62 2.36
CA TYR A 100 7.16 20.80 2.08
C TYR A 100 7.14 19.58 3.00
N VAL A 101 5.95 19.18 3.39
CA VAL A 101 5.66 17.93 4.10
C VAL A 101 4.80 17.03 3.23
N CYS A 102 4.88 15.73 3.49
CA CYS A 102 3.99 14.79 2.86
C CYS A 102 2.58 14.93 3.45
N TYR A 103 1.60 15.12 2.57
CA TYR A 103 0.23 15.44 2.91
C TYR A 103 -0.75 14.51 2.19
N VAL A 104 -1.82 14.12 2.86
CA VAL A 104 -2.88 13.25 2.33
C VAL A 104 -4.23 13.98 2.49
N VAL A 105 -5.19 13.75 1.59
CA VAL A 105 -6.58 14.21 1.79
C VAL A 105 -7.44 13.02 2.21
N GLY A 106 -8.01 13.05 3.41
CA GLY A 106 -8.84 11.95 3.92
C GLY A 106 -7.98 10.74 4.35
N ASN A 107 -8.08 9.62 3.63
CA ASN A 107 -7.30 8.41 3.90
C ASN A 107 -6.28 8.16 2.78
N GLN A 108 -5.05 7.81 3.16
CA GLN A 108 -3.95 7.46 2.25
C GLN A 108 -4.33 6.36 1.24
N TYR A 109 -5.23 5.45 1.60
CA TYR A 109 -5.67 4.36 0.73
C TYR A 109 -6.74 4.74 -0.30
N THR A 110 -7.34 5.94 -0.20
CA THR A 110 -8.41 6.36 -1.11
C THR A 110 -8.00 7.47 -2.07
N ASN A 111 -7.21 8.44 -1.60
CA ASN A 111 -6.86 9.62 -2.39
C ASN A 111 -5.34 9.77 -2.61
N GLY A 112 -4.52 8.97 -1.92
CA GLY A 112 -3.07 9.05 -1.99
C GLY A 112 -2.47 10.22 -1.23
N ALA A 113 -1.17 10.41 -1.43
CA ALA A 113 -0.35 11.44 -0.82
C ALA A 113 0.23 12.39 -1.87
N ARG A 114 0.69 13.55 -1.42
CA ARG A 114 1.51 14.50 -2.18
C ARG A 114 2.32 15.38 -1.24
N CYS A 115 3.45 15.90 -1.68
CA CYS A 115 4.17 16.96 -1.00
C CYS A 115 3.41 18.30 -1.12
N MET A 116 3.25 19.02 -0.02
CA MET A 116 2.58 20.32 0.06
C MET A 116 3.36 21.27 0.97
N PRO A 117 3.35 22.61 0.73
CA PRO A 117 4.02 23.55 1.62
C PRO A 117 3.52 23.43 3.06
N GLU A 118 4.45 23.40 4.02
CA GLU A 118 4.15 23.27 5.45
C GLU A 118 3.14 24.31 5.96
N ASP A 119 3.23 25.54 5.46
CA ASP A 119 2.38 26.66 5.88
C ASP A 119 0.94 26.59 5.34
N GLN A 120 0.66 25.64 4.46
CA GLN A 120 -0.66 25.42 3.89
C GLN A 120 -1.35 24.15 4.42
N VAL A 121 -0.68 23.43 5.32
CA VAL A 121 -1.21 22.22 5.93
C VAL A 121 -1.84 22.60 7.27
N GLU A 122 -3.17 22.48 7.37
CA GLU A 122 -3.85 22.53 8.67
C GLU A 122 -3.64 21.18 9.38
N PHE A 123 -2.92 21.20 10.50
CA PHE A 123 -2.63 20.01 11.30
C PHE A 123 -3.86 19.63 12.15
N GLU A 124 -4.30 18.38 12.01
CA GLU A 124 -5.54 17.86 12.62
C GLU A 124 -5.30 16.59 13.46
N CYS A 125 -4.06 16.32 13.86
CA CYS A 125 -3.72 15.16 14.69
C CYS A 125 -2.64 15.55 15.69
N ASP A 126 -2.94 15.42 16.98
CA ASP A 126 -1.99 15.61 18.09
C ASP A 126 -1.81 14.29 18.84
N ASP A 127 -0.57 13.90 19.09
CA ASP A 127 -0.21 12.59 19.65
C ASP A 127 0.62 12.75 20.93
N SER A 128 0.09 12.28 22.05
CA SER A 128 0.65 12.58 23.38
C SER A 128 2.01 11.95 23.67
N ASP A 129 2.39 10.90 22.95
CA ASP A 129 3.68 10.20 23.07
C ASP A 129 4.55 10.28 21.80
N ASN A 130 4.16 11.13 20.83
CA ASN A 130 4.91 11.50 19.63
C ASN A 130 5.22 10.31 18.70
N GLY A 131 4.18 9.62 18.27
CA GLY A 131 4.26 8.51 17.34
C GLY A 131 4.10 7.17 18.05
N ILE A 132 4.78 6.15 17.54
CA ILE A 132 4.65 4.79 18.08
C ILE A 132 5.54 4.64 19.34
N ASP A 133 4.94 4.48 20.51
CA ASP A 133 5.56 4.11 21.79
C ASP A 133 4.74 3.07 22.59
N TYR A 134 4.98 1.79 22.29
CA TYR A 134 4.29 0.67 22.92
C TYR A 134 4.38 0.58 24.45
N TYR A 135 5.24 1.35 25.12
CA TYR A 135 5.49 1.26 26.56
C TYR A 135 4.99 2.46 27.34
N HIS A 136 4.59 3.54 26.66
CA HIS A 136 3.86 4.64 27.24
C HIS A 136 2.40 4.54 26.84
N PHE A 137 1.55 5.29 27.52
CA PHE A 137 0.13 5.33 27.20
C PHE A 137 -0.11 6.59 26.39
N GLY A 138 -0.56 6.41 25.16
CA GLY A 138 -0.85 7.45 24.19
C GLY A 138 -2.31 7.83 24.10
N ILE A 139 -2.53 9.09 23.74
CA ILE A 139 -3.79 9.66 23.33
C ILE A 139 -3.52 10.43 22.04
N VAL A 140 -4.31 10.11 21.00
CA VAL A 140 -4.38 10.89 19.78
C VAL A 140 -5.65 11.73 19.77
N GLU A 141 -5.51 13.05 19.62
CA GLU A 141 -6.60 13.99 19.45
C GLU A 141 -6.70 14.45 17.99
N THR A 142 -7.88 14.26 17.39
CA THR A 142 -8.25 14.88 16.11
C THR A 142 -9.43 15.84 16.32
N PRO A 143 -9.75 16.73 15.36
CA PRO A 143 -10.92 17.61 15.46
C PRO A 143 -12.23 16.88 15.70
N GLU A 144 -12.33 15.63 15.24
CA GLU A 144 -13.54 14.83 15.30
C GLU A 144 -13.60 13.91 16.52
N ASN A 145 -12.47 13.33 16.94
CA ASN A 145 -12.43 12.26 17.93
C ASN A 145 -11.14 12.26 18.76
N THR A 146 -11.22 11.61 19.92
CA THR A 146 -10.07 11.26 20.75
C THR A 146 -9.92 9.74 20.75
N HIS A 147 -8.72 9.26 20.48
CA HIS A 147 -8.35 7.85 20.51
C HIS A 147 -7.29 7.64 21.58
N SER A 148 -7.40 6.56 22.33
CA SER A 148 -6.44 6.22 23.38
C SER A 148 -5.97 4.80 23.18
N ASP A 149 -4.70 4.56 23.47
CA ASP A 149 -4.15 3.23 23.40
C ASP A 149 -4.93 2.27 24.29
N SER A 150 -5.12 1.06 23.78
CA SER A 150 -5.97 0.09 24.46
C SER A 150 -5.45 -1.31 24.30
N CYS A 151 -5.63 -2.09 25.35
CA CYS A 151 -5.26 -3.49 25.37
C CYS A 151 -6.48 -4.32 24.94
N ARG A 152 -6.23 -5.37 24.13
CA ARG A 152 -7.26 -6.34 23.75
C ARG A 152 -6.75 -7.78 23.87
N PRO A 153 -7.67 -8.75 24.05
CA PRO A 153 -7.32 -10.16 23.98
C PRO A 153 -6.86 -10.57 22.57
N LEU A 154 -5.84 -11.45 22.48
CA LEU A 154 -5.42 -12.06 21.20
C LEU A 154 -6.48 -13.01 20.63
N TRP A 155 -7.32 -13.58 21.49
CA TRP A 155 -8.33 -14.57 21.12
C TRP A 155 -9.67 -14.23 21.77
N PRO A 156 -10.81 -14.54 21.10
CA PRO A 156 -12.15 -14.28 21.66
C PRO A 156 -12.41 -14.96 23.01
N ASP A 157 -11.63 -16.00 23.32
CA ASP A 157 -11.79 -16.87 24.48
C ASP A 157 -10.64 -16.73 25.50
N GLY A 158 -9.67 -15.85 25.24
CA GLY A 158 -8.50 -15.65 26.09
C GLY A 158 -8.74 -14.60 27.16
N GLU A 159 -8.36 -14.89 28.41
CA GLU A 159 -8.45 -13.93 29.53
C GLU A 159 -7.28 -12.93 29.58
N ASP A 160 -6.21 -13.18 28.82
CA ASP A 160 -5.01 -12.35 28.86
C ASP A 160 -4.97 -11.34 27.70
N GLU A 161 -4.87 -10.06 28.04
CA GLU A 161 -4.65 -8.95 27.12
C GLU A 161 -3.18 -8.92 26.68
N PHE A 162 -2.87 -9.53 25.55
CA PHE A 162 -1.49 -9.55 25.03
C PHE A 162 -1.28 -8.61 23.84
N GLU A 163 -2.34 -8.04 23.26
CA GLU A 163 -2.23 -7.19 22.08
C GLU A 163 -2.58 -5.75 22.43
N LEU A 164 -1.65 -4.84 22.15
CA LEU A 164 -1.84 -3.40 22.22
C LEU A 164 -2.40 -2.91 20.88
N ILE A 165 -3.45 -2.11 20.94
CA ILE A 165 -3.83 -1.19 19.87
C ILE A 165 -3.17 0.13 20.20
N GLU A 166 -2.13 0.46 19.43
CA GLU A 166 -1.44 1.74 19.47
C GLU A 166 -2.12 2.69 18.50
N TYR A 167 -2.54 3.86 18.95
CA TYR A 167 -2.94 4.97 18.09
C TYR A 167 -1.81 5.97 18.03
N TYR A 168 -1.54 6.49 16.85
CA TYR A 168 -0.46 7.46 16.66
C TYR A 168 -0.75 8.39 15.50
N CYS A 169 -0.12 9.56 15.49
CA CYS A 169 -0.18 10.46 14.34
C CYS A 169 0.95 10.15 13.35
N ILE A 170 0.62 10.07 12.07
CA ILE A 170 1.59 10.21 10.97
C ILE A 170 1.23 11.46 10.20
N GLY A 171 2.01 12.53 10.36
CA GLY A 171 1.59 13.85 9.94
C GLY A 171 0.23 14.20 10.56
N ASN A 172 -0.82 14.32 9.74
CA ASN A 172 -2.18 14.67 10.16
C ASN A 172 -3.13 13.50 10.34
N PHE A 173 -2.64 12.28 10.23
CA PHE A 173 -3.51 11.11 10.20
C PHE A 173 -3.44 10.36 11.51
N LEU A 174 -4.63 10.17 12.10
CA LEU A 174 -4.83 9.14 13.07
C LEU A 174 -4.58 7.78 12.42
N MET A 175 -3.54 7.12 12.87
CA MET A 175 -3.19 5.76 12.48
C MET A 175 -3.37 4.84 13.68
N SER A 176 -3.41 3.53 13.41
CA SER A 176 -3.28 2.54 14.47
C SER A 176 -2.45 1.35 14.02
N VAL A 177 -1.76 0.72 14.97
CA VAL A 177 -1.03 -0.52 14.77
C VAL A 177 -1.33 -1.49 15.90
N TYR A 178 -1.36 -2.77 15.57
CA TYR A 178 -1.47 -3.83 16.57
C TYR A 178 -0.07 -4.35 16.91
N TYR A 179 0.22 -4.45 18.21
CA TYR A 179 1.50 -4.93 18.70
C TYR A 179 1.31 -5.97 19.80
N GLU A 180 1.97 -7.13 19.66
CA GLU A 180 1.94 -8.18 20.68
C GLU A 180 2.95 -7.86 21.80
N CYS A 181 2.44 -7.50 22.97
CA CYS A 181 3.23 -7.15 24.15
C CYS A 181 3.92 -8.39 24.75
N PRO A 182 5.27 -8.43 24.82
CA PRO A 182 6.00 -9.62 25.27
C PRO A 182 5.67 -10.09 26.70
N ASN A 183 5.32 -9.17 27.60
CA ASN A 183 5.00 -9.44 29.00
C ASN A 183 3.54 -9.10 29.35
N GLY A 184 2.68 -8.99 28.35
CA GLY A 184 1.28 -8.56 28.51
C GLY A 184 1.06 -7.06 28.36
N CYS A 185 -0.19 -6.70 28.09
CA CYS A 185 -0.67 -5.34 27.94
C CYS A 185 -1.51 -4.97 29.17
N ARG A 186 -1.36 -3.75 29.68
CA ARG A 186 -2.22 -3.24 30.75
C ARG A 186 -2.36 -1.73 30.69
N ASN A 187 -3.61 -1.25 30.72
CA ASN A 187 -3.96 0.18 30.66
C ASN A 187 -3.36 0.88 29.42
N GLY A 188 -3.52 0.27 28.25
CA GLY A 188 -3.10 0.83 26.96
C GLY A 188 -1.59 0.96 26.80
N ARG A 189 -0.81 -0.01 27.31
CA ARG A 189 0.64 -0.10 27.10
C ARG A 189 1.18 -1.48 27.45
N CYS A 190 2.33 -1.83 26.89
CA CYS A 190 3.05 -3.05 27.23
C CYS A 190 3.73 -2.97 28.60
N ILE A 191 3.72 -4.10 29.30
CA ILE A 191 4.46 -4.30 30.55
C ILE A 191 5.95 -4.58 30.20
N ARG A 192 6.87 -4.00 30.98
CA ARG A 192 8.33 -4.26 30.86
C ARG A 192 8.76 -5.49 31.63
#